data_AF-A0AA48H9J7-F1
#
_entry.id   AF-A0AA48H9J7-F1
#
_cell.length_a   1.000
_cell.length_b   1.000
_cell.length_c   1.000
_cell.angle_alpha   90.00
_cell.angle_beta   90.00
_cell.angle_gamma   90.00
#
_symmetry.space_group_name_H-M   'P 1'
#
loop_
_entity.id
_entity.type
_entity.pdbx_description
1 polymer ?
#
loop_
_entity_poly.entity_id
_entity_poly.type
_entity_poly.pdbx_seq_one_letter_code
_entity_poly.pdbx_strand_id
1 'polypeptide(L)'
;MAAYPDIDQLNFIDAPGTIHDVSNLMLGRLIRASGLSTHVPSNGSARSGAVDLFIAGVRRTMDNGARFAVHCWSDIYGRSPHDFDEHDPVNELYLNYYMDMGLSHDKAHEFYAMTNSVPHTSALWFGPEEMQKWIDTPSEFDPAKDNRRRRLLDNERREPVQPSTRCPASANDILNGNSGSGMSAE
;
A
#
# COMPACT_ATOMS: atom_id res chain seq x y z
N MET A 1 18.70 -3.46 8.09
CA MET A 1 18.82 -3.91 9.49
C MET A 1 20.23 -4.31 9.92
N ALA A 2 21.11 -4.82 9.05
CA ALA A 2 22.46 -5.24 9.47
C ALA A 2 23.30 -4.16 10.20
N ALA A 3 23.07 -2.87 9.92
CA ALA A 3 23.74 -1.76 10.60
C ALA A 3 23.13 -1.41 11.97
N TYR A 4 21.85 -1.75 12.19
CA TYR A 4 21.09 -1.47 13.40
C TYR A 4 20.16 -2.66 13.69
N PRO A 5 20.72 -3.79 14.17
CA PRO A 5 19.97 -5.03 14.33
C PRO A 5 18.92 -4.97 15.44
N ASP A 6 19.08 -4.03 16.38
CA ASP A 6 18.22 -3.90 17.56
C ASP A 6 17.01 -2.98 17.33
N ILE A 7 16.86 -2.41 16.14
CA ILE A 7 15.65 -1.64 15.81
C ILE A 7 14.49 -2.61 15.64
N ASP A 8 13.51 -2.51 16.52
CA ASP A 8 12.31 -3.32 16.56
C ASP A 8 11.00 -2.51 16.43
N GLN A 9 11.06 -1.18 16.52
CA GLN A 9 9.89 -0.30 16.47
C GLN A 9 10.14 0.98 15.66
N LEU A 10 9.11 1.41 14.92
CA LEU A 10 9.04 2.71 14.25
C LEU A 10 8.05 3.63 14.95
N ASN A 11 8.51 4.81 15.36
CA ASN A 11 7.69 5.83 16.00
C ASN A 11 7.28 6.93 14.99
N PHE A 12 5.99 7.20 14.86
CA PHE A 12 5.42 8.18 13.95
C PHE A 12 5.17 9.50 14.68
N ILE A 13 6.22 10.31 14.79
CA ILE A 13 6.15 11.62 15.48
C ILE A 13 5.46 12.65 14.57
N ASP A 14 5.99 12.86 13.38
CA ASP A 14 5.40 13.71 12.36
C ASP A 14 5.57 13.05 11.00
N ALA A 15 4.58 12.26 10.59
CA ALA A 15 4.63 11.48 9.37
C ALA A 15 3.55 11.98 8.38
N PRO A 16 3.91 12.89 7.44
CA PRO A 16 2.96 13.57 6.55
C PRO A 16 2.36 12.71 5.44
N GLY A 17 3.04 11.63 5.04
CA GLY A 17 2.59 10.77 3.95
C GLY A 17 3.66 10.55 2.90
N THR A 18 3.20 10.19 1.70
CA THR A 18 4.04 9.87 0.54
C THR A 18 3.53 10.61 -0.70
N ILE A 19 4.41 10.77 -1.69
CA ILE A 19 4.06 11.15 -3.07
C ILE A 19 4.21 9.97 -4.04
N HIS A 20 4.74 8.85 -3.56
CA HIS A 20 5.04 7.66 -4.34
C HIS A 20 4.38 6.45 -3.66
N ASP A 21 3.13 6.19 -4.05
CA ASP A 21 2.32 5.14 -3.42
C ASP A 21 2.95 3.76 -3.55
N VAL A 22 3.39 3.39 -4.76
CA VAL A 22 4.01 2.06 -5.00
C VAL A 22 5.22 1.84 -4.09
N SER A 23 6.11 2.84 -3.98
CA SER A 23 7.28 2.77 -3.09
C SER A 23 6.87 2.69 -1.62
N ASN A 24 5.80 3.37 -1.23
CA ASN A 24 5.27 3.34 0.13
C ASN A 24 4.72 1.96 0.49
N LEU A 25 3.94 1.33 -0.40
CA LEU A 25 3.42 -0.03 -0.19
C LEU A 25 4.56 -1.06 -0.17
N MET A 26 5.59 -0.89 -0.99
CA MET A 26 6.80 -1.72 -0.94
C MET A 26 7.53 -1.57 0.40
N LEU A 27 7.70 -0.34 0.89
CA LEU A 27 8.30 -0.09 2.20
C LEU A 27 7.47 -0.72 3.33
N GLY A 28 6.14 -0.61 3.27
CA GLY A 28 5.24 -1.27 4.22
C GLY A 28 5.46 -2.78 4.28
N ARG A 29 5.54 -3.45 3.12
CA ARG A 29 5.86 -4.89 3.06
C ARG A 29 7.23 -5.21 3.66
N LEU A 30 8.23 -4.35 3.48
CA LEU A 30 9.54 -4.50 4.11
C LEU A 30 9.48 -4.34 5.63
N ILE A 31 8.70 -3.39 6.15
CA ILE A 31 8.45 -3.21 7.59
C ILE A 31 7.85 -4.49 8.17
N ARG A 32 6.78 -5.02 7.55
CA ARG A 32 6.11 -6.26 7.92
C ARG A 32 7.06 -7.46 7.92
N ALA A 33 7.76 -7.68 6.81
CA ALA A 33 8.68 -8.80 6.63
C ALA A 33 9.93 -8.72 7.53
N SER A 34 10.20 -7.54 8.09
CA SER A 34 11.29 -7.32 9.06
C SER A 34 10.83 -7.47 10.51
N GLY A 35 9.53 -7.73 10.75
CA GLY A 35 9.01 -7.92 12.11
C GLY A 35 8.96 -6.66 12.96
N LEU A 36 8.98 -5.47 12.33
CA LEU A 36 8.96 -4.20 13.06
C LEU A 36 7.58 -3.91 13.65
N SER A 37 7.56 -3.39 14.86
CA SER A 37 6.40 -2.76 15.49
C SER A 37 6.25 -1.32 15.02
N THR A 38 5.04 -0.78 15.13
CA THR A 38 4.74 0.62 14.79
C THR A 38 4.00 1.28 15.94
N HIS A 39 4.35 2.53 16.21
CA HIS A 39 3.80 3.28 17.32
C HIS A 39 3.53 4.74 16.96
N VAL A 40 2.37 5.26 17.36
CA VAL A 40 2.07 6.71 17.31
C VAL A 40 1.97 7.25 18.74
N PRO A 41 2.91 8.07 19.21
CA PRO A 41 2.83 8.62 20.57
C PRO A 41 1.75 9.69 20.69
N SER A 42 1.49 10.16 21.92
CA SER A 42 0.41 11.11 22.24
C SER A 42 0.51 12.46 21.52
N ASN A 43 1.72 12.88 21.14
CA ASN A 43 1.98 14.08 20.33
C ASN A 43 2.24 13.75 18.85
N GLY A 44 2.17 12.46 18.49
CA GLY A 44 2.49 11.91 17.19
C GLY A 44 1.37 12.02 16.17
N SER A 45 1.71 11.80 14.90
CA SER A 45 0.71 11.64 13.86
C SER A 45 1.19 10.89 12.63
N ALA A 46 0.28 10.13 12.03
CA ALA A 46 0.47 9.42 10.77
C ALA A 46 -0.62 9.82 9.78
N ARG A 47 -0.23 10.31 8.60
CA ARG A 47 -1.13 10.93 7.63
C ARG A 47 -0.91 10.36 6.24
N SER A 48 -1.98 10.25 5.46
CA SER A 48 -1.91 9.74 4.08
C SER A 48 -1.19 8.37 4.05
N GLY A 49 -0.24 8.16 3.13
CA GLY A 49 0.54 6.91 3.05
C GLY A 49 1.29 6.51 4.34
N ALA A 50 1.50 7.41 5.30
CA ALA A 50 2.07 7.01 6.59
C ALA A 50 1.11 6.15 7.44
N VAL A 51 -0.20 6.23 7.19
CA VAL A 51 -1.19 5.32 7.78
C VAL A 51 -0.96 3.90 7.27
N ASP A 52 -0.67 3.74 5.97
CA ASP A 52 -0.32 2.44 5.37
C ASP A 52 0.94 1.86 6.02
N LEU A 53 1.95 2.68 6.28
CA LEU A 53 3.18 2.26 6.98
C LEU A 53 2.91 1.93 8.45
N PHE A 54 2.01 2.64 9.12
CA PHE A 54 1.64 2.34 10.50
C PHE A 54 0.96 0.96 10.59
N ILE A 55 0.01 0.63 9.72
CA ILE A 55 -0.61 -0.70 9.73
C ILE A 55 0.37 -1.80 9.30
N ALA A 56 1.53 -1.45 8.73
CA ALA A 56 2.53 -2.44 8.36
C ALA A 56 3.19 -3.14 9.56
N GLY A 57 3.14 -2.54 10.75
CA GLY A 57 3.75 -3.11 11.95
C GLY A 57 3.13 -4.45 12.38
N VAL A 58 3.96 -5.39 12.83
CA VAL A 58 3.50 -6.67 13.39
C VAL A 58 2.79 -6.50 14.73
N ARG A 59 3.16 -5.45 15.47
CA ARG A 59 2.44 -4.92 16.62
C ARG A 59 2.23 -3.44 16.39
N ARG A 60 0.99 -2.98 16.55
CA ARG A 60 0.55 -1.62 16.30
C ARG A 60 0.06 -1.04 17.61
N THR A 61 0.64 0.07 18.04
CA THR A 61 0.24 0.74 19.29
C THR A 61 0.10 2.23 19.06
N MET A 62 -0.69 2.87 19.91
CA MET A 62 -0.89 4.31 19.85
C MET A 62 -1.31 4.81 21.23
N ASP A 63 -0.83 6.00 21.59
CA ASP A 63 -1.23 6.63 22.84
C ASP A 63 -2.51 7.44 22.66
N ASN A 64 -3.15 7.75 23.79
CA ASN A 64 -4.16 8.79 23.86
C ASN A 64 -3.56 10.13 23.37
N GLY A 65 -4.13 10.70 22.32
CA GLY A 65 -3.65 11.92 21.66
C GLY A 65 -3.01 11.70 20.28
N ALA A 66 -2.71 10.46 19.90
CA ALA A 66 -2.28 10.12 18.55
C ALA A 66 -3.29 10.62 17.49
N ARG A 67 -2.79 11.17 16.38
CA ARG A 67 -3.65 11.71 15.31
C ARG A 67 -3.40 11.00 13.99
N PHE A 68 -4.48 10.66 13.31
CA PHE A 68 -4.45 10.06 12.00
C PHE A 68 -5.19 10.94 11.00
N ALA A 69 -4.74 10.93 9.76
CA ALA A 69 -5.44 11.60 8.67
C ALA A 69 -5.36 10.78 7.39
N VAL A 70 -6.49 10.66 6.67
CA VAL A 70 -6.56 9.93 5.41
C VAL A 70 -7.26 10.78 4.35
N HIS A 71 -6.99 10.46 3.09
CA HIS A 71 -7.65 11.01 1.92
C HIS A 71 -7.42 10.06 0.76
N CYS A 72 -8.20 10.19 -0.31
CA CYS A 72 -7.98 9.36 -1.47
C CYS A 72 -6.62 9.62 -2.11
N TRP A 73 -5.99 8.55 -2.62
CA TRP A 73 -4.79 8.71 -3.43
C TRP A 73 -5.13 9.43 -4.74
N SER A 74 -4.13 10.04 -5.35
CA SER A 74 -4.28 10.63 -6.67
C SER A 74 -3.07 10.31 -7.53
N ASP A 75 -3.30 9.87 -8.76
CA ASP A 75 -2.21 9.62 -9.70
C ASP A 75 -1.72 10.92 -10.36
N ILE A 76 -0.68 10.80 -11.18
CA ILE A 76 -0.06 11.93 -11.88
C ILE A 76 -1.01 12.63 -12.87
N TYR A 77 -2.14 12.01 -13.21
CA TYR A 77 -3.17 12.56 -14.09
C TYR A 77 -4.33 13.18 -13.30
N GLY A 78 -4.27 13.19 -11.97
CA GLY A 78 -5.32 13.72 -11.10
C GLY A 78 -6.51 12.76 -10.93
N ARG A 79 -6.37 11.49 -11.37
CA ARG A 79 -7.39 10.46 -11.13
C ARG A 79 -7.27 9.94 -9.70
N SER A 80 -8.37 9.41 -9.21
CA SER A 80 -8.59 8.90 -7.85
C SER A 80 -9.17 7.48 -7.93
N PRO A 81 -9.24 6.72 -6.82
CA PRO A 81 -9.79 5.37 -6.83
C PRO A 81 -11.17 5.23 -7.48
N HIS A 82 -12.01 6.26 -7.35
CA HIS A 82 -13.39 6.29 -7.87
C HIS A 82 -13.47 6.50 -9.39
N ASP A 83 -12.35 6.84 -10.03
CA ASP A 83 -12.24 6.97 -11.49
C ASP A 83 -11.94 5.63 -12.19
N PHE A 84 -11.83 4.54 -11.41
CA PHE A 84 -11.54 3.18 -11.88
C PHE A 84 -12.62 2.22 -11.40
N ASP A 85 -12.75 1.09 -12.10
CA ASP A 85 -13.61 -0.01 -11.65
C ASP A 85 -13.14 -0.54 -10.28
N GLU A 86 -14.07 -1.11 -9.51
CA GLU A 86 -13.79 -1.63 -8.16
C GLU A 86 -12.71 -2.73 -8.15
N HIS A 87 -12.62 -3.50 -9.24
CA HIS A 87 -11.65 -4.58 -9.47
C HIS A 87 -10.51 -4.16 -10.38
N ASP A 88 -10.33 -2.86 -10.65
CA ASP A 88 -9.18 -2.38 -11.39
C ASP A 88 -7.88 -2.73 -10.64
N PRO A 89 -6.82 -3.18 -11.33
CA PRO A 89 -5.54 -3.53 -10.70
C PRO A 89 -4.97 -2.46 -9.78
N VAL A 90 -5.26 -1.17 -10.02
CA VAL A 90 -4.80 -0.08 -9.14
C VAL A 90 -5.54 -0.11 -7.80
N ASN A 91 -6.84 -0.40 -7.77
CA ASN A 91 -7.61 -0.56 -6.54
C ASN A 91 -7.24 -1.87 -5.82
N GLU A 92 -7.09 -2.97 -6.58
CA GLU A 92 -6.68 -4.26 -6.04
C GLU A 92 -5.30 -4.22 -5.37
N LEU A 93 -4.39 -3.36 -5.85
CA LEU A 93 -3.06 -3.18 -5.25
C LEU A 93 -3.14 -2.81 -3.75
N TYR A 94 -4.04 -1.90 -3.40
CA TYR A 94 -4.22 -1.45 -2.01
C TYR A 94 -4.96 -2.49 -1.18
N LEU A 95 -6.02 -3.10 -1.72
CA LEU A 95 -6.76 -4.16 -1.04
C LEU A 95 -5.84 -5.34 -0.69
N ASN A 96 -5.02 -5.79 -1.65
CA ASN A 96 -4.01 -6.82 -1.45
C ASN A 96 -2.97 -6.40 -0.40
N TYR A 97 -2.53 -5.13 -0.43
CA TYR A 97 -1.63 -4.62 0.59
C TYR A 97 -2.24 -4.68 2.00
N TYR A 98 -3.50 -4.29 2.18
CA TYR A 98 -4.17 -4.38 3.49
C TYR A 98 -4.34 -5.81 3.98
N MET A 99 -4.63 -6.75 3.07
CA MET A 99 -4.65 -8.18 3.38
C MET A 99 -3.26 -8.72 3.73
N ASP A 100 -2.19 -8.28 3.06
CA ASP A 100 -0.80 -8.61 3.43
C ASP A 100 -0.46 -8.11 4.84
N MET A 101 -1.09 -7.02 5.30
CA MET A 101 -0.96 -6.50 6.66
C MET A 101 -1.90 -7.23 7.66
N GLY A 102 -2.67 -8.21 7.23
CA GLY A 102 -3.47 -9.05 8.11
C GLY A 102 -4.87 -8.52 8.42
N LEU A 103 -5.40 -7.59 7.62
CA LEU A 103 -6.83 -7.33 7.61
C LEU A 103 -7.54 -8.48 6.88
N SER A 104 -8.74 -8.85 7.33
CA SER A 104 -9.60 -9.74 6.54
C SER A 104 -10.00 -9.06 5.23
N HIS A 105 -10.48 -9.85 4.26
CA HIS A 105 -10.98 -9.31 3.00
C HIS A 105 -12.00 -8.17 3.23
N ASP A 106 -13.05 -8.42 4.02
CA ASP A 106 -14.09 -7.41 4.28
C ASP A 106 -13.53 -6.18 4.99
N LYS A 107 -12.60 -6.36 5.94
CA LYS A 107 -11.95 -5.24 6.63
C LYS A 107 -11.02 -4.45 5.71
N ALA A 108 -10.35 -5.10 4.76
CA ALA A 108 -9.53 -4.42 3.78
C ALA A 108 -10.39 -3.52 2.88
N HIS A 109 -11.56 -4.00 2.45
CA HIS A 109 -12.53 -3.20 1.69
C HIS A 109 -13.09 -2.04 2.50
N GLU A 110 -13.55 -2.28 3.73
CA GLU A 110 -14.05 -1.23 4.61
C GLU A 110 -12.98 -0.17 4.91
N PHE A 111 -11.75 -0.60 5.17
CA PHE A 111 -10.63 0.31 5.44
C PHE A 111 -10.29 1.15 4.20
N TYR A 112 -10.22 0.52 3.02
CA TYR A 112 -9.98 1.21 1.76
C TYR A 112 -11.09 2.21 1.42
N ALA A 113 -12.36 1.87 1.67
CA ALA A 113 -13.46 2.81 1.52
C ALA A 113 -13.32 4.00 2.47
N MET A 114 -12.94 3.75 3.73
CA MET A 114 -12.72 4.79 4.73
C MET A 114 -11.55 5.72 4.34
N THR A 115 -10.41 5.17 3.90
CA THR A 115 -9.24 5.96 3.49
C THR A 115 -9.53 6.83 2.28
N ASN A 116 -10.41 6.38 1.38
CA ASN A 116 -10.79 7.09 0.16
C ASN A 116 -12.11 7.89 0.27
N SER A 117 -12.60 8.15 1.48
CA SER A 117 -13.88 8.83 1.73
C SER A 117 -13.89 10.34 1.47
N VAL A 118 -12.70 10.97 1.40
CA VAL A 118 -12.55 12.39 1.12
C VAL A 118 -11.52 12.63 0.01
N PRO A 119 -11.65 13.70 -0.79
CA PRO A 119 -10.73 13.98 -1.88
C PRO A 119 -9.31 14.29 -1.40
N HIS A 120 -8.32 14.01 -2.25
CA HIS A 120 -6.89 14.24 -2.04
C HIS A 120 -6.52 15.65 -1.56
N THR A 121 -7.33 16.66 -1.91
CA THR A 121 -7.14 18.06 -1.53
C THR A 121 -7.62 18.39 -0.11
N SER A 122 -8.15 17.41 0.61
CA SER A 122 -8.65 17.50 1.98
C SER A 122 -8.14 16.33 2.81
N ALA A 123 -8.53 16.25 4.08
CA ALA A 123 -8.19 15.11 4.91
C ALA A 123 -9.26 14.83 5.96
N LEU A 124 -9.60 13.56 6.13
CA LEU A 124 -10.42 13.07 7.22
C LEU A 124 -9.51 12.79 8.41
N TRP A 125 -9.65 13.59 9.46
CA TRP A 125 -8.88 13.43 10.69
C TRP A 125 -9.63 12.59 11.70
N PHE A 126 -8.91 11.69 12.38
CA PHE A 126 -9.46 10.84 13.43
C PHE A 126 -8.42 10.49 14.49
N GLY A 127 -8.90 10.04 15.65
CA GLY A 127 -8.09 9.70 16.81
C GLY A 127 -7.87 8.19 16.98
N PRO A 128 -7.22 7.78 18.10
CA PRO A 128 -6.89 6.38 18.35
C PRO A 128 -8.14 5.50 18.50
N GLU A 129 -9.24 6.00 19.05
CA GLU A 129 -10.48 5.22 19.20
C GLU A 129 -11.03 4.69 17.87
N GLU A 130 -10.96 5.51 16.82
CA GLU A 130 -11.35 5.10 15.48
C GLU A 130 -10.31 4.15 14.89
N MET A 131 -9.02 4.46 15.05
CA MET A 131 -7.94 3.61 14.53
C MET A 131 -7.95 2.20 15.15
N GLN A 132 -8.40 2.08 16.40
CA GLN A 132 -8.42 0.83 17.17
C GLN A 132 -9.26 -0.24 16.47
N LYS A 133 -10.36 0.18 15.82
CA LYS A 133 -11.29 -0.68 15.07
C LYS A 133 -10.61 -1.43 13.92
N TRP A 134 -9.48 -0.92 13.44
CA TRP A 134 -8.73 -1.49 12.30
C TRP A 134 -7.53 -2.33 12.73
N ILE A 135 -7.01 -2.14 13.96
CA ILE A 135 -5.81 -2.84 14.45
C ILE A 135 -6.12 -4.01 15.40
N ASP A 136 -7.35 -4.10 15.93
CA ASP A 136 -7.79 -5.17 16.85
C ASP A 136 -8.11 -6.51 16.18
N THR A 137 -8.02 -6.59 14.86
CA THR A 137 -8.16 -7.89 14.20
C THR A 137 -6.91 -8.69 14.52
N PRO A 138 -7.00 -9.86 15.19
CA PRO A 138 -5.83 -10.67 15.44
C PRO A 138 -5.27 -11.07 14.08
N SER A 139 -4.17 -10.45 13.67
CA SER A 139 -3.44 -10.93 12.51
C SER A 139 -2.97 -12.32 12.92
N GLU A 140 -3.43 -13.37 12.23
CA GLU A 140 -2.75 -14.66 12.20
C GLU A 140 -1.40 -14.47 11.49
N PHE A 141 -0.53 -13.63 12.06
CA PHE A 141 0.84 -13.50 11.61
C PHE A 141 1.52 -14.82 11.95
N ASP A 142 1.45 -15.73 10.99
CA ASP A 142 2.22 -16.96 10.97
C ASP A 142 3.55 -16.66 10.26
N PRO A 143 4.64 -16.42 11.02
CA PRO A 143 5.96 -16.16 10.43
C PRO A 143 6.43 -17.31 9.51
N ALA A 144 5.87 -18.52 9.58
CA ALA A 144 6.21 -19.62 8.69
C ALA A 144 5.51 -19.54 7.32
N LYS A 145 4.33 -18.92 7.21
CA LYS A 145 3.66 -18.65 5.91
C LYS A 145 4.31 -17.48 5.19
N ASP A 146 4.68 -16.44 5.93
CA ASP A 146 5.33 -15.25 5.35
C ASP A 146 6.75 -15.57 4.85
N ASN A 147 7.52 -16.35 5.61
CA ASN A 147 8.83 -16.84 5.15
C ASN A 147 8.76 -17.75 3.92
N ARG A 148 7.62 -18.45 3.68
CA ARG A 148 7.40 -19.23 2.45
C ARG A 148 7.15 -18.31 1.25
N ARG A 149 6.33 -17.26 1.39
CA ARG A 149 6.16 -16.23 0.34
C ARG A 149 7.48 -15.52 0.04
N ARG A 150 8.27 -15.21 1.06
CA ARG A 150 9.61 -14.63 0.91
C ARG A 150 10.54 -15.51 0.08
N ARG A 151 10.58 -16.83 0.35
CA ARG A 151 11.35 -17.79 -0.45
C ARG A 151 10.87 -17.91 -1.89
N LEU A 152 9.56 -17.80 -2.14
CA LEU A 152 9.01 -17.82 -3.49
C LEU A 152 9.43 -16.57 -4.28
N LEU A 153 9.27 -15.37 -3.71
CA LEU A 153 9.68 -14.11 -4.34
C LEU A 153 11.20 -14.02 -4.56
N ASP A 154 12.00 -14.57 -3.63
CA ASP A 154 13.45 -14.65 -3.78
C ASP A 154 13.88 -15.71 -4.82
N ASN A 155 13.07 -16.74 -5.06
CA ASN A 155 13.29 -17.70 -6.14
C ASN A 155 12.88 -17.13 -7.50
N GLU A 156 11.78 -16.38 -7.59
CA GLU A 156 11.38 -15.69 -8.83
C GLU A 156 12.40 -14.62 -9.25
N ARG A 157 13.07 -13.98 -8.28
CA ARG A 157 14.22 -13.09 -8.55
C ARG A 157 15.51 -13.81 -8.95
N ARG A 158 15.58 -15.14 -8.81
CA ARG A 158 16.76 -15.97 -9.14
C ARG A 158 16.66 -16.69 -10.49
N GLU A 159 15.55 -16.59 -11.20
CA GLU A 159 15.48 -17.03 -12.59
C GLU A 159 16.37 -16.11 -13.44
N PRO A 160 17.39 -16.63 -14.13
CA PRO A 160 18.21 -15.81 -15.01
C PRO A 160 17.33 -15.33 -16.16
N VAL A 161 17.12 -14.02 -16.25
CA VAL A 161 16.58 -13.39 -17.45
C VAL A 161 17.50 -13.76 -18.61
N GLN A 162 17.11 -14.75 -19.38
CA GLN A 162 17.75 -15.10 -20.65
C GLN A 162 17.72 -13.83 -21.50
N PRO A 163 18.85 -13.38 -22.07
CA PRO A 163 18.86 -12.18 -22.90
C PRO A 163 18.06 -12.47 -24.17
N SER A 164 16.79 -12.05 -24.20
CA SER A 164 16.00 -12.08 -25.42
C SER A 164 16.56 -11.02 -26.35
N THR A 165 17.17 -11.49 -27.44
CA THR A 165 17.63 -10.67 -28.55
C THR A 165 16.41 -10.18 -29.32
N ARG A 166 15.82 -9.07 -28.87
CA ARG A 166 15.04 -8.12 -29.67
C ARG A 166 14.67 -6.92 -28.79
N CYS A 167 15.19 -5.74 -29.10
CA CYS A 167 14.64 -4.49 -28.60
C CYS A 167 13.18 -4.37 -29.09
N PRO A 168 12.19 -4.16 -28.22
CA PRO A 168 10.96 -3.50 -28.63
C PRO A 168 11.18 -1.98 -28.61
N ALA A 169 10.49 -1.32 -29.52
CA ALA A 169 10.51 0.13 -29.71
C ALA A 169 10.08 0.89 -28.45
N SER A 170 10.47 2.16 -28.41
CA SER A 170 10.24 3.15 -27.35
C SER A 170 8.82 3.14 -26.77
N ALA A 171 8.72 3.49 -25.48
CA ALA A 171 7.52 3.60 -24.65
C ALA A 171 6.46 4.65 -25.10
N ASN A 172 6.40 5.00 -26.38
CA ASN A 172 5.42 5.94 -26.94
C ASN A 172 4.28 5.28 -27.73
N ASP A 173 4.28 3.96 -27.92
CA ASP A 173 3.32 3.27 -28.80
C ASP A 173 2.08 2.65 -28.12
N ILE A 174 1.89 2.82 -26.81
CA ILE A 174 0.65 2.37 -26.13
C ILE A 174 -0.47 3.43 -26.24
N LEU A 175 -0.18 4.64 -26.75
CA LEU A 175 -1.14 5.74 -26.80
C LEU A 175 -1.61 6.17 -28.20
N ASN A 176 -1.17 5.54 -29.29
CA ASN A 176 -1.65 5.87 -30.64
C ASN A 176 -1.73 4.63 -31.54
N GLY A 177 -2.95 4.12 -31.76
CA GLY A 177 -3.21 2.97 -32.63
C GLY A 177 -4.64 2.93 -33.15
N ASN A 178 -5.00 3.94 -33.95
CA ASN A 178 -6.20 3.91 -34.79
C ASN A 178 -6.03 2.85 -35.90
N SER A 179 -7.04 2.00 -36.12
CA SER A 179 -7.20 1.31 -37.41
C SER A 179 -8.67 1.29 -37.82
N GLY A 180 -9.02 2.25 -38.68
CA GLY A 180 -10.18 2.12 -39.52
C GLY A 180 -9.98 0.97 -40.51
N SER A 181 -11.04 0.19 -40.71
CA SER A 181 -11.19 -0.68 -41.88
C SER A 181 -12.45 -0.23 -42.60
N GLY A 182 -12.26 0.54 -43.68
CA GLY A 182 -13.28 0.67 -44.70
C GLY A 182 -13.38 -0.63 -45.49
N MET A 183 -14.61 -1.06 -45.76
CA MET A 183 -14.91 -2.06 -46.79
C MET A 183 -16.06 -1.50 -47.61
N SER A 184 -15.80 -1.21 -48.88
CA SER A 184 -16.81 -0.93 -49.90
C SER A 184 -17.34 -2.25 -50.46
N ALA A 185 -18.65 -2.34 -50.70
CA ALA A 185 -19.24 -2.96 -51.89
C ALA A 185 -20.77 -2.71 -51.92
N GLU A 186 -21.20 -2.15 -53.06
CA GLU A 186 -22.55 -2.10 -53.67
C GLU A 186 -23.66 -1.27 -53.01
#